data_AF-A0A849VE75-F1
#
_entry.id   AF-A0A849VE75-F1
#
_cell.length_a   1.000
_cell.length_b   1.000
_cell.length_c   1.000
_cell.angle_alpha   90.00
_cell.angle_beta   90.00
_cell.angle_gamma   90.00
#
_symmetry.space_group_name_H-M   'P 1'
#
loop_
_entity.id
_entity.type
_entity.pdbx_description
1 polymer ?
#
loop_
_entity_poly.entity_id
_entity_poly.type
_entity_poly.pdbx_seq_one_letter_code
_entity_poly.pdbx_strand_id
1 'polypeptide(L)' 'MNELILLFIGVSAYLAPVAIIHSSKRTRGHEKNGWLIATLLFSWITLLLYFSMIPKEGIHPEKEKNSRARRR' A
#
# COMPACT_ATOMS: atom_id res chain seq x y z
N MET A 1 20.90 -16.02 3.53
CA MET A 1 21.70 -14.82 3.94
C MET A 1 21.26 -13.58 3.18
N ASN A 2 21.21 -13.59 1.84
CA ASN A 2 20.78 -12.42 1.05
C ASN A 2 19.32 -11.98 1.28
N GLU A 3 18.39 -12.89 1.52
CA GLU A 3 16.99 -12.56 1.78
C GLU A 3 16.80 -11.74 3.07
N LEU A 4 17.55 -12.09 4.11
CA LEU A 4 17.53 -11.35 5.38
C LEU A 4 18.03 -9.92 5.20
N ILE A 5 19.05 -9.72 4.36
CA ILE A 5 19.59 -8.40 4.03
C ILE A 5 18.57 -7.58 3.24
N LEU A 6 17.90 -8.18 2.26
CA LEU A 6 16.84 -7.51 1.49
C LEU A 6 15.66 -7.10 2.38
N LEU A 7 15.21 -8.00 3.27
CA LEU A 7 14.15 -7.70 4.24
C LEU A 7 14.57 -6.57 5.19
N PHE A 8 15.80 -6.61 5.69
CA PHE A 8 16.34 -5.57 6.58
C PHE A 8 16.42 -4.20 5.89
N ILE A 9 16.87 -4.16 4.63
CA ILE A 9 16.92 -2.93 3.84
C ILE A 9 15.50 -2.43 3.55
N GLY A 10 14.56 -3.31 3.19
CA GLY A 10 13.16 -2.96 2.97
C GLY A 10 12.50 -2.34 4.19
N VAL A 11 12.70 -2.95 5.37
CA VAL A 11 12.20 -2.43 6.65
C VAL A 11 12.85 -1.10 7.01
N SER A 12 14.16 -0.97 6.79
CA SER A 12 14.89 0.28 7.05
C SER A 12 14.43 1.40 6.13
N ALA A 13 14.22 1.12 4.84
CA ALA A 13 13.68 2.08 3.87
C ALA A 13 12.25 2.50 4.22
N TYR A 14 11.43 1.57 4.72
CA TYR A 14 10.08 1.87 5.21
C TYR A 14 10.09 2.80 6.44
N LEU A 15 11.08 2.64 7.34
CA LEU A 15 11.24 3.47 8.53
C LEU A 15 11.93 4.81 8.26
N ALA A 16 12.59 4.98 7.11
CA ALA A 16 13.31 6.20 6.75
C ALA A 16 12.47 7.49 6.87
N PRO A 17 11.25 7.60 6.31
CA PRO A 17 10.42 8.80 6.47
C PRO A 17 10.08 9.11 7.93
N VAL A 18 9.85 8.07 8.75
CA VAL A 18 9.59 8.20 10.19
C VAL A 18 10.84 8.74 10.91
N ALA A 19 12.01 8.22 10.57
CA ALA A 19 13.28 8.67 11.13
C ALA A 19 13.62 10.13 10.74
N ILE A 20 13.33 10.54 9.50
CA ILE A 20 13.51 11.92 9.02
C ILE A 20 12.64 12.89 9.81
N ILE A 21 11.37 12.55 10.02
CA ILE A 21 10.44 13.34 10.83
C ILE A 21 10.90 13.41 12.28
N HIS A 22 11.35 12.28 12.83
CA HIS A 22 11.83 12.21 14.20
C HIS A 22 13.14 13.00 14.42
N SER A 23 14.02 13.07 13.42
CA SER A 23 15.30 13.81 13.51
C SER A 23 15.14 15.33 13.35
N SER A 24 14.01 15.80 12.81
CA SER A 24 13.79 17.24 12.61
C SER A 24 13.78 18.01 13.94
N LYS A 25 14.71 18.97 14.08
CA LYS A 25 14.79 19.91 15.22
C LYS A 25 13.79 21.08 15.12
N ARG A 26 13.08 21.20 13.98
CA ARG A 26 12.16 22.31 13.68
C ARG A 26 10.79 22.16 14.35
N THR A 27 10.33 20.92 14.56
CA THR A 27 9.02 20.62 15.18
C THR A 27 9.22 20.23 16.65
N ARG A 28 8.58 20.94 17.58
CA ARG A 28 8.66 20.68 19.03
C ARG A 28 7.27 20.33 19.57
N GLY A 29 7.19 19.28 20.39
CA GLY A 29 5.95 18.87 21.05
C GLY A 29 4.94 18.18 20.13
N HIS A 30 3.68 18.65 20.14
CA HIS A 30 2.53 18.00 19.49
C HIS A 30 2.61 17.95 17.96
N GLU A 31 3.30 18.91 17.32
CA GLU A 31 3.48 18.94 15.86
C GLU A 31 4.26 17.72 15.34
N LYS A 32 5.15 17.18 16.17
CA LYS A 32 5.96 16.01 15.84
C LYS A 32 5.11 14.73 15.83
N ASN A 33 4.20 14.60 16.79
CA ASN A 33 3.18 13.54 16.80
C ASN A 33 2.21 13.69 15.62
N GLY A 34 1.84 14.92 15.24
CA GLY A 34 1.01 15.17 14.07
C GLY A 34 1.66 14.67 12.77
N TRP A 35 2.96 14.93 12.59
CA TRP A 35 3.71 14.42 11.44
C TRP A 35 3.87 12.90 11.44
N LEU A 36 4.11 12.28 12.60
CA LEU A 36 4.13 10.82 12.76
C LEU A 36 2.79 10.20 12.34
N ILE A 37 1.68 10.75 12.85
CA ILE A 37 0.32 10.35 12.48
C ILE A 37 0.09 10.54 10.98
N ALA A 38 0.54 11.65 10.39
CA ALA A 38 0.38 11.93 8.97
C ALA A 38 1.06 10.86 8.10
N THR A 39 2.29 10.46 8.43
CA THR A 39 2.96 9.36 7.71
C THR A 39 2.29 8.00 7.90
N LEU A 40 1.77 7.74 9.11
CA LEU A 40 1.04 6.50 9.38
C LEU A 40 -0.27 6.43 8.59
N LEU A 41 -1.02 7.55 8.55
CA LEU A 41 -2.24 7.68 7.76
C LEU A 41 -1.95 7.59 6.26
N PHE A 42 -0.84 8.17 5.79
CA PHE A 42 -0.46 8.10 4.37
C PHE A 42 -0.14 6.67 3.93
N SER A 43 0.53 5.88 4.78
CA SER A 43 0.75 4.45 4.56
C SER A 43 -0.59 3.70 4.41
N TRP A 44 -1.55 4.00 5.30
CA TRP A 44 -2.89 3.39 5.26
C TRP A 44 -3.71 3.82 4.03
N ILE A 45 -3.67 5.10 3.66
CA ILE A 45 -4.35 5.63 2.47
C ILE A 45 -3.76 5.01 1.21
N THR A 46 -2.44 4.81 1.13
CA THR A 46 -1.78 4.14 0.00
C THR A 46 -2.28 2.70 -0.13
N LEU A 47 -2.44 1.99 0.99
CA LEU A 47 -3.00 0.63 1.01
C LEU A 47 -4.47 0.60 0.56
N LEU A 48 -5.29 1.54 1.04
CA LEU A 48 -6.69 1.68 0.59
C LEU A 48 -6.79 2.03 -0.90
N LEU A 49 -5.93 2.93 -1.39
CA LEU A 49 -5.83 3.28 -2.80
C LEU A 49 -5.43 2.07 -3.63
N TYR A 50 -4.46 1.27 -3.19
CA TYR A 50 -4.09 0.03 -3.86
C TYR A 50 -5.27 -0.93 -3.98
N PHE A 51 -6.01 -1.18 -2.89
CA PHE A 51 -7.22 -2.01 -2.91
C PHE A 51 -8.34 -1.41 -3.77
N SER A 52 -8.49 -0.09 -3.77
CA SER A 52 -9.51 0.60 -4.55
C SER A 52 -9.18 0.67 -6.04
N MET A 53 -7.89 0.75 -6.40
CA MET A 53 -7.41 0.79 -7.77
C MET A 53 -7.33 -0.58 -8.41
N ILE A 54 -7.25 -1.68 -7.64
CA ILE A 54 -7.37 -3.03 -8.19
C ILE A 54 -8.69 -3.10 -8.95
N PRO A 55 -8.65 -3.12 -10.28
CA PRO A 55 -9.85 -3.21 -11.06
C PRO A 55 -10.37 -4.64 -10.89
N LYS A 56 -11.70 -4.79 -10.78
CA LYS A 56 -12.38 -6.10 -10.68
C LYS A 56 -12.30 -6.91 -11.99
N GLU A 57 -11.16 -6.92 -12.67
CA GLU A 57 -10.90 -7.60 -13.95
C GLU A 57 -10.81 -9.14 -13.81
N GLY A 58 -11.46 -9.72 -12.81
CA GLY A 58 -11.51 -11.17 -12.57
C GLY A 58 -12.90 -11.78 -12.62
N ILE A 59 -13.98 -10.99 -12.70
CA ILE A 59 -15.33 -11.53 -12.87
C ILE A 59 -15.75 -11.30 -14.32
N HIS A 60 -15.12 -12.03 -15.23
CA HIS A 60 -15.75 -12.36 -16.50
C HIS A 60 -16.60 -13.61 -16.20
N PRO A 61 -17.90 -13.50 -15.86
CA PRO A 61 -18.71 -14.69 -15.88
C PRO A 61 -18.78 -15.06 -17.36
N GLU A 62 -18.14 -16.16 -17.74
CA GLU A 62 -18.32 -16.80 -19.04
C GLU A 62 -19.78 -17.32 -19.11
N LYS A 63 -20.72 -16.37 -19.12
CA LYS A 63 -22.13 -16.64 -19.33
C LYS A 63 -22.29 -16.84 -20.83
N GLU A 64 -22.47 -18.12 -21.15
CA GLU A 64 -23.62 -18.49 -21.97
C GLU A 64 -23.48 -18.14 -23.46
N LYS A 65 -22.31 -18.40 -24.06
CA LYS A 65 -22.22 -18.46 -25.53
C LYS A 65 -22.31 -19.88 -26.09
N ASN A 66 -22.13 -20.92 -25.27
CA ASN A 66 -22.16 -22.30 -25.75
C ASN A 66 -23.56 -22.96 -25.75
N SER A 67 -24.60 -22.33 -25.19
CA SER A 67 -25.97 -22.85 -25.25
C SER A 67 -26.70 -22.55 -26.56
N ARG A 68 -26.21 -21.58 -27.37
CA ARG A 68 -26.81 -21.23 -28.68
C ARG A 68 -26.19 -21.96 -29.87
N ALA A 69 -24.95 -22.46 -29.74
CA ALA A 69 -24.31 -23.26 -30.80
C ALA A 69 -24.92 -24.67 -30.93
N ARG A 70 -25.68 -25.12 -29.91
CA ARG A 70 -26.39 -26.41 -29.91
C ARG A 70 -27.83 -26.35 -30.44
N ARG A 71 -28.29 -25.18 -30.90
CA ARG A 71 -29.67 -24.92 -31.37
C ARG A 71 -29.76 -24.44 -32.83
N ARG A 72 -28.69 -24.49 -33.60
CA ARG A 72 -28.70 -24.20 -35.05
C ARG A 72 -28.27 -25.41 -35.85
#